data_AF-A0A8D5UE78-F1
#
_entry.id   AF-A0A8D5UE78-F1
#
_cell.length_a   1.000
_cell.length_b   1.000
_cell.length_c   1.000
_cell.angle_alpha   90.00
_cell.angle_beta   90.00
_cell.angle_gamma   90.00
#
_symmetry.space_group_name_H-M   'P 1'
#
loop_
_entity.id
_entity.type
_entity.pdbx_description
1 polymer ?
#
loop_
_entity_poly.entity_id
_entity_poly.type
_entity_poly.pdbx_seq_one_letter_code
_entity_poly.pdbx_strand_id
1 'polypeptide(L)'
;MCNITMQERLYLRKYISSLQRTTIGKEQGLNLSILNKLENPHLSFDRREYNYLIEKLSDYLEDACNCRNEYEINLLQSLIVKLEKRVKSSHSG
;
A
#
# COMPACT_ATOMS: atom_id res chain seq x y z
N MET A 1 8.17 2.46 16.68
CA MET A 1 8.26 2.21 15.21
C MET A 1 6.98 1.54 14.75
N CYS A 2 6.13 2.22 13.97
CA CYS A 2 5.00 1.54 13.34
C CYS A 2 5.53 0.83 12.07
N ASN A 3 5.88 -0.44 12.22
CA ASN A 3 6.26 -1.31 11.11
C ASN A 3 4.99 -1.91 10.51
N ILE A 4 4.91 -1.93 9.18
CA ILE A 4 3.88 -2.71 8.48
C ILE A 4 4.05 -4.16 8.94
N THR A 5 3.00 -4.73 9.52
CA THR A 5 3.00 -6.09 10.06
C THR A 5 3.08 -7.13 8.94
N MET A 6 3.40 -8.37 9.27
CA MET A 6 3.38 -9.46 8.29
C MET A 6 1.99 -9.63 7.66
N GLN A 7 0.93 -9.54 8.46
CA GLN A 7 -0.45 -9.62 7.97
C GLN A 7 -0.77 -8.49 6.98
N GLU A 8 -0.37 -7.26 7.31
CA GLU A 8 -0.53 -6.10 6.43
C GLU A 8 0.27 -6.26 5.13
N ARG A 9 1.50 -6.81 5.19
CA ARG A 9 2.28 -7.11 3.98
C ARG A 9 1.61 -8.16 3.10
N LEU A 10 1.07 -9.22 3.70
CA LEU A 10 0.33 -10.26 2.97
C LEU A 10 -0.92 -9.70 2.32
N TYR A 11 -1.64 -8.82 3.02
CA TYR A 11 -2.80 -8.12 2.49
C TYR A 11 -2.42 -7.24 1.29
N LEU A 12 -1.43 -6.36 1.45
CA LEU A 12 -0.92 -5.51 0.38
C LEU A 12 -0.44 -6.33 -0.81
N ARG A 13 0.24 -7.46 -0.57
CA ARG A 13 0.71 -8.35 -1.64
C ARG A 13 -0.47 -8.89 -2.45
N LYS A 14 -1.53 -9.38 -1.79
CA LYS A 14 -2.72 -9.88 -2.48
C LYS A 14 -3.39 -8.78 -3.31
N TYR A 15 -3.55 -7.59 -2.74
CA TYR A 15 -4.17 -6.44 -3.39
C TYR A 15 -3.34 -5.94 -4.59
N ILE A 16 -2.04 -5.69 -4.43
CA ILE A 16 -1.20 -5.27 -5.55
C ILE A 16 -1.10 -6.36 -6.63
N SER A 17 -1.12 -7.64 -6.24
CA SER A 17 -1.16 -8.74 -7.22
C SER A 17 -2.44 -8.78 -8.04
N SER A 18 -3.60 -8.35 -7.48
CA SER A 18 -4.82 -8.24 -8.26
C SER A 18 -4.77 -7.05 -9.21
N LEU A 19 -4.30 -5.88 -8.75
CA LEU A 19 -4.08 -4.70 -9.60
C LEU A 19 -3.12 -4.99 -10.76
N GLN A 20 -2.04 -5.73 -10.49
CA GLN A 20 -1.04 -6.07 -11.50
C GLN A 20 -1.62 -6.82 -12.71
N ARG A 21 -2.75 -7.51 -12.55
CA ARG A 21 -3.41 -8.24 -13.66
C ARG A 21 -4.09 -7.31 -14.66
N THR A 22 -4.44 -6.11 -14.24
CA THR A 22 -5.20 -5.13 -15.04
C THR A 22 -4.41 -3.86 -15.35
N THR A 23 -3.31 -3.62 -14.62
CA THR A 23 -2.49 -2.41 -14.76
C THR A 23 -1.46 -2.54 -15.88
N ILE A 24 -1.29 -1.49 -16.68
CA ILE A 24 -0.32 -1.43 -17.79
C ILE A 24 0.65 -0.23 -17.65
N GLY A 25 1.78 -0.30 -18.35
CA GLY A 25 2.70 0.84 -18.47
C GLY A 25 3.44 1.19 -17.17
N LYS A 26 3.49 2.50 -16.82
CA LYS A 26 4.31 2.99 -15.69
C LYS A 26 3.84 2.45 -14.33
N GLU A 27 2.54 2.28 -14.15
CA GLU A 27 1.97 1.74 -12.91
C GLU A 27 2.29 0.25 -12.73
N GLN A 28 2.43 -0.50 -13.84
CA GLN A 28 2.86 -1.90 -13.81
C GLN A 28 4.26 -2.05 -13.22
N GLY A 29 5.17 -1.13 -13.56
CA GLY A 29 6.51 -1.10 -12.98
C GLY A 29 6.50 -0.81 -11.47
N LEU A 30 5.63 0.09 -11.03
CA LEU A 30 5.45 0.40 -9.60
C LEU A 30 4.90 -0.81 -8.84
N ASN A 31 3.87 -1.48 -9.36
CA ASN A 31 3.32 -2.70 -8.78
C ASN A 31 4.39 -3.78 -8.60
N LEU A 32 5.20 -4.06 -9.62
CA LEU A 32 6.28 -5.05 -9.54
C LEU A 32 7.34 -4.66 -8.49
N SER A 33 7.75 -3.40 -8.47
CA SER A 33 8.72 -2.90 -7.48
C SER A 33 8.19 -3.05 -6.05
N ILE A 34 6.93 -2.68 -5.81
CA ILE A 34 6.26 -2.82 -4.52
C ILE A 34 6.15 -4.29 -4.11
N LEU A 35 5.74 -5.18 -5.03
CA LEU A 35 5.64 -6.62 -4.74
C LEU A 35 6.98 -7.19 -4.30
N ASN A 36 8.07 -6.86 -5.00
CA ASN A 36 9.41 -7.29 -4.62
C ASN A 36 9.82 -6.80 -3.22
N LYS A 37 9.48 -5.55 -2.87
CA LYS A 37 9.77 -4.97 -1.55
C LYS A 37 8.85 -5.49 -0.45
N LEU A 38 7.66 -5.98 -0.79
CA LEU A 38 6.79 -6.68 0.16
C LEU A 38 7.34 -8.07 0.52
N GLU A 39 8.02 -8.74 -0.43
CA GLU A 39 8.70 -10.02 -0.20
C GLU A 39 9.99 -9.88 0.62
N ASN A 40 10.67 -8.75 0.52
CA ASN A 40 11.90 -8.49 1.26
C ASN A 40 11.72 -7.41 2.33
N PRO A 41 11.59 -7.78 3.62
CA PRO A 41 11.31 -6.82 4.70
C PRO A 41 12.43 -5.82 4.97
N HIS A 42 13.64 -6.07 4.47
CA HIS A 42 14.78 -5.15 4.56
C HIS A 42 14.70 -4.00 3.56
N LEU A 43 13.87 -4.12 2.52
CA LEU A 43 13.67 -3.06 1.54
C LEU A 43 12.54 -2.14 1.99
N SER A 44 12.78 -0.84 1.91
CA SER A 44 11.77 0.20 2.11
C SER A 44 11.21 0.67 0.78
N PHE A 45 9.94 1.10 0.79
CA PHE A 45 9.38 1.81 -0.35
C PHE A 45 10.06 3.18 -0.50
N ASP A 46 10.18 3.64 -1.73
CA ASP A 46 10.55 5.03 -2.00
C ASP A 46 9.30 5.94 -1.96
N ARG A 47 9.51 7.25 -2.05
CA ARG A 47 8.42 8.23 -1.96
C ARG A 47 7.35 8.02 -3.04
N ARG A 48 7.74 7.62 -4.25
CA ARG A 48 6.81 7.45 -5.36
C ARG A 48 5.95 6.22 -5.15
N GLU A 49 6.55 5.13 -4.69
CA GLU A 49 5.83 3.90 -4.31
C GLU A 49 4.91 4.11 -3.10
N TYR A 50 5.35 4.87 -2.09
CA TYR A 50 4.49 5.23 -0.96
C TYR A 50 3.27 6.01 -1.41
N ASN A 51 3.46 7.06 -2.22
CA ASN A 51 2.35 7.87 -2.73
C ASN A 51 1.39 7.03 -3.58
N TYR A 52 1.93 6.18 -4.46
CA TYR A 52 1.14 5.28 -5.27
C TYR A 52 0.32 4.29 -4.42
N LEU A 53 0.93 3.71 -3.38
CA LEU A 53 0.21 2.84 -2.44
C LEU A 53 -0.91 3.57 -1.72
N ILE A 54 -0.65 4.79 -1.24
CA ILE A 54 -1.66 5.60 -0.55
C ILE A 54 -2.84 5.87 -1.50
N GLU A 55 -2.57 6.29 -2.73
CA GLU A 55 -3.60 6.53 -3.76
C GLU A 55 -4.47 5.29 -3.98
N LYS A 56 -3.87 4.14 -4.30
CA LYS A 56 -4.65 2.91 -4.59
C LYS A 56 -5.41 2.39 -3.37
N LEU A 57 -4.84 2.51 -2.17
CA LEU A 57 -5.55 2.12 -0.94
C LEU A 57 -6.70 3.07 -0.61
N SER A 58 -6.57 4.36 -0.95
CA SER A 58 -7.66 5.34 -0.82
C SER A 58 -8.80 5.02 -1.78
N ASP A 59 -8.50 4.69 -3.04
CA ASP A 59 -9.51 4.24 -4.01
C ASP A 59 -10.25 3.00 -3.48
N TYR A 60 -9.48 2.02 -2.96
CA TYR A 60 -10.07 0.79 -2.44
C TYR A 60 -10.84 0.99 -1.13
N LEU A 61 -10.49 2.00 -0.33
CA LEU A 61 -11.23 2.38 0.86
C LEU A 61 -12.62 2.91 0.49
N GLU A 62 -12.73 3.70 -0.59
CA GLU A 62 -14.02 4.18 -1.08
C GLU A 62 -14.93 3.00 -1.48
N ASP A 63 -14.38 2.03 -2.21
CA ASP A 63 -15.09 0.79 -2.55
C ASP A 63 -15.53 0.00 -1.30
N ALA A 64 -14.64 -0.17 -0.32
CA ALA A 64 -14.96 -0.87 0.92
C ALA A 64 -16.06 -0.15 1.73
N CYS A 65 -16.07 1.19 1.72
CA CYS A 65 -17.14 2.00 2.32
C CYS A 65 -18.47 1.77 1.61
N ASN A 66 -18.47 1.75 0.27
CA ASN A 66 -19.65 1.47 -0.54
C ASN A 66 -20.23 0.07 -0.27
N CYS A 67 -19.36 -0.91 -0.05
CA CYS A 67 -19.74 -2.28 0.31
C CYS A 67 -20.02 -2.49 1.82
N ARG A 68 -19.88 -1.46 2.66
CA ARG A 68 -20.03 -1.52 4.13
C ARG A 68 -19.17 -2.60 4.80
N ASN A 69 -17.97 -2.85 4.27
CA ASN A 69 -17.04 -3.82 4.85
C ASN A 69 -16.20 -3.19 5.97
N GLU A 70 -16.74 -3.13 7.18
CA GLU A 70 -16.08 -2.46 8.33
C GLU A 70 -14.69 -3.00 8.65
N TYR A 71 -14.45 -4.29 8.43
CA TYR A 71 -13.13 -4.88 8.64
C TYR A 71 -12.10 -4.30 7.67
N GLU A 72 -12.43 -4.26 6.37
CA GLU A 72 -11.54 -3.70 5.36
C GLU A 72 -11.36 -2.20 5.52
N ILE A 73 -12.43 -1.47 5.85
CA ILE A 73 -12.37 -0.02 6.11
C ILE A 73 -11.33 0.28 7.20
N ASN A 74 -11.42 -0.39 8.35
CA ASN A 74 -10.49 -0.17 9.47
C ASN A 74 -9.04 -0.54 9.11
N LEU A 75 -8.85 -1.65 8.38
CA LEU A 75 -7.53 -2.09 7.94
C LEU A 75 -6.89 -1.08 6.97
N LEU A 76 -7.65 -0.63 5.96
CA LEU A 76 -7.19 0.31 4.94
C LEU A 76 -6.87 1.68 5.54
N GLN A 77 -7.74 2.21 6.40
CA GLN A 77 -7.47 3.46 7.12
C GLN A 77 -6.19 3.38 7.96
N SER A 78 -6.00 2.30 8.71
CA SER A 78 -4.79 2.06 9.50
C SER A 78 -3.53 2.01 8.62
N LEU A 79 -3.60 1.30 7.49
CA LEU A 79 -2.50 1.20 6.52
C LEU A 79 -2.15 2.56 5.92
N ILE A 80 -3.14 3.32 5.44
CA ILE A 80 -2.94 4.66 4.85
C ILE A 80 -2.23 5.59 5.84
N VAL A 81 -2.74 5.69 7.08
CA VAL A 81 -2.12 6.52 8.12
C VAL A 81 -0.68 6.12 8.40
N LYS A 82 -0.36 4.81 8.41
CA LYS A 82 1.01 4.32 8.60
C LYS A 82 1.92 4.73 7.44
N LEU A 83 1.45 4.62 6.20
CA LEU A 83 2.22 4.97 5.00
C LEU A 83 2.45 6.49 4.91
N GLU A 84 1.43 7.31 5.17
CA GLU A 84 1.56 8.78 5.18
C GLU A 84 2.57 9.27 6.20
N LYS A 85 2.59 8.68 7.40
CA LYS A 85 3.58 8.99 8.43
C LYS A 85 5.01 8.75 7.94
N ARG A 86 5.25 7.71 7.12
CA ARG A 86 6.57 7.38 6.54
C ARG A 86 6.98 8.37 5.46
N VAL A 87 6.05 8.81 4.62
CA VAL A 87 6.31 9.86 3.61
C VAL A 87 6.73 11.16 4.29
N LYS A 88 6.02 11.55 5.36
CA LYS A 88 6.30 12.78 6.12
C LYS A 88 7.60 12.69 6.92
N SER A 89 7.92 11.55 7.53
CA SER A 89 9.17 11.38 8.29
C SER A 89 10.43 11.39 7.41
N SER A 90 10.29 11.18 6.10
CA SER A 90 11.41 11.21 5.16
C SER A 90 11.84 12.63 4.75
N HIS A 91 11.22 13.69 5.31
CA HIS A 91 11.55 15.11 5.06
C HIS A 91 12.49 15.74 6.11
N SER A 92 12.98 14.99 7.09
CA SER A 92 13.78 15.55 8.20
C SER A 92 15.25 15.08 8.22
N GLY A 93 15.78 14.62 7.08
CA GLY A 93 17.16 14.14 6.94
C GLY A 93 17.92 14.91 5.87
#